data_AF-A0A7U3Q213-F1
#
_entry.id   AF-A0A7U3Q213-F1
#
_cell.length_a   1.000
_cell.length_b   1.000
_cell.length_c   1.000
_cell.angle_alpha   90.00
_cell.angle_beta   90.00
_cell.angle_gamma   90.00
#
_symmetry.space_group_name_H-M   'P 1'
#
loop_
_entity.id
_entity.type
_entity.pdbx_description
1 polymer ?
#
loop_
_entity_poly.entity_id
_entity_poly.type
_entity_poly.pdbx_seq_one_letter_code
_entity_poly.pdbx_strand_id
1 'polypeptide(L)'
;MLDLICQRTWNRDFDPKQDRWNVYGARFGCDNRRCYFLVDHGKSLCDSDVTVRWYQWDGESLNFVPQVLPLEIQAKLKQYPFTPPSIQDMSKTRCPPDSFAKQQSIRTKLRSDMSLSDSDIACLRQYLKERQWIKDHIESRFCSKIESIANYNMDNKDLREQHDATMRDGSKSML
;
A
#
# COMPACT_ATOMS: atom_id res chain seq x y z
N MET A 1 0.54 -3.34 -20.08
CA MET A 1 1.90 -3.04 -19.61
C MET A 1 2.80 -4.28 -19.67
N LEU A 2 2.40 -5.43 -19.09
CA LEU A 2 3.22 -6.65 -19.11
C LEU A 2 3.57 -7.10 -20.54
N ASP A 3 2.61 -7.13 -21.48
CA ASP A 3 2.88 -7.45 -22.89
C ASP A 3 3.90 -6.49 -23.51
N LEU A 4 3.78 -5.19 -23.25
CA LEU A 4 4.72 -4.19 -23.76
C LEU A 4 6.15 -4.43 -23.25
N ILE A 5 6.28 -4.84 -21.98
CA ILE A 5 7.58 -5.18 -21.37
C ILE A 5 8.14 -6.45 -22.02
N CYS A 6 7.33 -7.49 -22.18
CA CYS A 6 7.74 -8.76 -22.78
C CYS A 6 8.11 -8.60 -24.26
N GLN A 7 7.33 -7.83 -25.03
CA GLN A 7 7.61 -7.53 -26.42
C GLN A 7 8.93 -6.78 -26.57
N ARG A 8 9.17 -5.77 -25.72
CA ARG A 8 10.44 -5.02 -25.75
C ARG A 8 11.65 -5.87 -25.39
N THR A 9 11.51 -6.77 -24.41
CA THR A 9 12.65 -7.49 -23.82
C THR A 9 12.93 -8.83 -24.50
N TRP A 10 11.87 -9.53 -24.93
CA TRP A 10 11.92 -10.90 -25.44
C TRP A 10 11.18 -11.08 -26.78
N ASN A 11 10.61 -10.02 -27.37
CA ASN A 11 9.89 -10.05 -28.65
C ASN A 11 8.75 -11.09 -28.68
N ARG A 12 7.99 -11.18 -27.59
CA ARG A 12 6.78 -12.00 -27.44
C ARG A 12 5.82 -11.39 -26.42
N ASP A 13 4.56 -11.84 -26.44
CA ASP A 13 3.56 -11.46 -25.44
C ASP A 13 3.83 -12.09 -24.07
N PHE A 14 3.21 -11.54 -23.03
CA PHE A 14 3.28 -12.09 -21.68
C PHE A 14 2.58 -13.46 -21.61
N ASP A 15 3.26 -14.46 -21.07
CA ASP A 15 2.70 -15.80 -20.87
C ASP A 15 2.55 -16.07 -19.36
N PRO A 16 1.33 -16.07 -18.79
CA PRO A 16 1.12 -16.31 -17.37
C PRO A 16 1.54 -17.72 -16.90
N LYS A 17 1.77 -18.66 -17.82
CA LYS A 17 2.26 -20.02 -17.49
C LYS A 17 3.79 -20.07 -17.36
N GLN A 18 4.50 -19.10 -17.93
CA GLN A 18 5.97 -19.08 -17.95
C GLN A 18 6.55 -17.89 -17.19
N ASP A 19 5.85 -16.76 -17.21
CA ASP A 19 6.34 -15.50 -16.69
C ASP A 19 5.82 -15.23 -15.29
N ARG A 20 6.72 -14.71 -14.45
CA ARG A 20 6.42 -14.27 -13.10
C ARG A 20 6.42 -12.76 -13.08
N TRP A 21 5.52 -12.16 -12.32
CA TRP A 21 5.48 -10.70 -12.23
C TRP A 21 5.05 -10.21 -10.86
N ASN A 22 5.49 -9.01 -10.54
CA ASN A 22 5.08 -8.28 -9.34
C ASN A 22 4.91 -6.80 -9.69
N VAL A 23 4.04 -6.09 -8.96
CA VAL A 23 3.82 -4.66 -9.17
C VAL A 23 3.86 -3.88 -7.87
N TYR A 24 4.49 -2.73 -7.94
CA TYR A 24 4.42 -1.72 -6.90
C TYR A 24 3.83 -0.43 -7.46
N GLY A 25 2.83 0.11 -6.77
CA GLY A 25 2.19 1.36 -7.15
C GLY A 25 1.20 1.28 -8.31
N ALA A 26 1.16 0.17 -9.07
CA ALA A 26 0.30 -0.03 -10.23
C ALA A 26 -1.19 -0.32 -9.91
N ARG A 27 -1.70 0.20 -8.78
CA ARG A 27 -3.15 0.15 -8.49
C ARG A 27 -3.78 1.39 -9.10
N PHE A 28 -4.68 1.19 -10.06
CA PHE A 28 -5.23 2.19 -10.99
C PHE A 28 -6.15 3.26 -10.37
N GLY A 29 -5.97 3.61 -9.09
CA GLY A 29 -6.81 4.60 -8.39
C GLY A 29 -6.19 5.99 -8.21
N CYS A 30 -4.99 6.25 -8.75
CA CYS A 30 -4.33 7.55 -8.57
C CYS A 30 -3.50 7.97 -9.79
N ASP A 31 -3.68 9.22 -10.22
CA ASP A 31 -2.86 9.87 -11.25
C ASP A 31 -1.45 10.20 -10.76
N ASN A 32 -0.53 10.39 -11.72
CA ASN A 32 0.85 10.86 -11.52
C ASN A 32 1.65 10.07 -10.48
N ARG A 33 1.43 8.74 -10.41
CA ARG A 33 2.16 7.85 -9.52
C ARG A 33 3.23 7.08 -10.28
N ARG A 34 4.45 7.04 -9.73
CA ARG A 34 5.47 6.10 -10.21
C ARG A 34 5.03 4.67 -9.90
N CYS A 35 4.81 3.90 -10.96
CA CYS A 35 4.51 2.49 -10.90
C CYS A 35 5.77 1.72 -11.30
N TYR A 36 5.99 0.60 -10.63
CA TYR A 36 7.11 -0.30 -10.91
C TYR A 36 6.53 -1.67 -11.24
N PHE A 37 7.01 -2.23 -12.34
CA PHE A 37 6.65 -3.56 -12.81
C PHE A 37 7.92 -4.39 -12.78
N LEU A 38 7.86 -5.50 -12.07
CA LEU A 38 8.90 -6.51 -12.06
C LEU A 38 8.38 -7.66 -12.92
N VAL A 39 9.13 -8.04 -13.95
CA VAL A 39 8.79 -9.17 -14.81
C VAL A 39 10.01 -10.05 -14.91
N ASP A 40 9.84 -11.33 -14.62
CA ASP A 40 10.87 -12.33 -14.70
C ASP A 40 10.44 -13.43 -15.67
N HIS A 41 11.28 -13.63 -16.68
CA HIS A 41 11.20 -14.74 -17.63
C HIS A 41 12.32 -15.72 -17.31
N GLY A 42 12.11 -16.52 -16.27
CA GLY A 42 13.16 -17.38 -15.73
C GLY A 42 12.63 -18.53 -14.91
N LYS A 43 13.33 -19.66 -14.99
CA LYS A 43 13.15 -20.82 -14.11
C LYS A 43 14.17 -20.81 -12.96
N SER A 44 14.77 -19.66 -12.65
CA SER A 44 15.80 -19.59 -11.62
C SER A 44 15.22 -20.05 -10.29
N LEU A 45 15.87 -21.04 -9.69
CA LEU A 45 15.52 -21.56 -8.36
C LEU A 45 15.95 -20.57 -7.27
N CYS A 46 16.86 -19.65 -7.59
CA CYS A 46 17.36 -18.63 -6.67
C CYS A 46 17.17 -17.23 -7.26
N ASP A 47 16.42 -16.38 -6.55
CA ASP A 47 16.17 -15.00 -6.97
C ASP A 47 17.45 -14.14 -6.95
N SER A 48 18.52 -14.55 -6.24
CA SER A 48 19.81 -13.84 -6.23
C SER A 48 20.55 -13.87 -7.57
N ASP A 49 20.26 -14.87 -8.41
CA ASP A 49 20.97 -15.11 -9.66
C ASP A 49 20.26 -14.41 -10.84
N VAL A 50 19.11 -13.80 -10.59
CA VAL A 50 18.32 -13.08 -11.59
C VAL A 50 18.98 -11.74 -11.89
N THR A 51 19.44 -11.59 -13.12
CA THR A 51 19.99 -10.30 -13.59
C THR A 51 18.87 -9.27 -13.71
N VAL A 52 18.90 -8.24 -12.88
CA VAL A 52 17.91 -7.16 -12.92
C VAL A 52 18.31 -6.14 -14.00
N ARG A 53 17.43 -5.98 -15.00
CA ARG A 53 17.47 -4.85 -15.95
C ARG A 53 16.32 -3.92 -15.63
N TRP A 54 16.56 -2.60 -15.72
CA TRP A 54 15.54 -1.61 -15.49
C TRP A 54 15.40 -0.65 -16.66
N TYR A 55 14.15 -0.22 -16.85
CA TYR A 55 13.73 0.63 -17.95
C TYR A 55 12.91 1.78 -17.40
N GLN A 56 12.99 2.93 -18.05
CA GLN A 56 12.12 4.07 -17.81
C GLN A 56 11.08 4.18 -18.93
N TRP A 57 9.81 4.33 -18.56
CA TRP A 57 8.73 4.67 -19.49
C TRP A 57 8.66 6.19 -19.65
N ASP A 58 8.71 6.68 -20.88
CA ASP A 58 8.61 8.11 -21.21
C ASP A 58 7.19 8.55 -21.63
N GLY A 59 6.27 7.61 -21.80
CA GLY A 59 4.94 7.86 -22.38
C GLY A 59 4.69 7.12 -23.69
N GLU A 60 5.75 6.70 -24.37
CA GLU A 60 5.71 6.07 -25.69
C GLU A 60 6.55 4.79 -25.77
N SER A 61 7.71 4.76 -25.10
CA SER A 61 8.66 3.66 -25.18
C SER A 61 9.34 3.33 -23.85
N LEU A 62 9.80 2.08 -23.72
CA LEU A 62 10.65 1.62 -22.61
C LEU A 62 12.12 1.82 -22.98
N ASN A 63 12.75 2.78 -22.32
CA ASN A 63 14.15 3.15 -22.49
C ASN A 63 15.03 2.40 -21.49
N PHE A 64 16.04 1.68 -21.99
CA PHE A 64 16.99 0.96 -21.14
C PHE A 64 17.84 1.95 -20.35
N VAL A 65 18.00 1.70 -19.05
CA VAL A 65 18.80 2.52 -18.16
C VAL A 65 20.10 1.78 -17.86
N PRO A 66 21.25 2.19 -18.44
CA PRO A 66 22.50 1.43 -18.35
C PRO A 66 23.20 1.53 -16.99
N GLN A 67 22.65 2.29 -16.05
CA GLN A 67 23.20 2.41 -14.69
C GLN A 67 22.80 1.22 -13.81
N VAL A 68 23.66 0.92 -12.84
CA VAL A 68 23.33 -0.03 -11.77
C VAL A 68 22.12 0.49 -10.99
N LEU A 69 21.23 -0.43 -10.63
CA LEU A 69 20.07 -0.11 -9.81
C LEU A 69 20.49 0.55 -8.49
N PRO A 70 19.92 1.69 -8.08
CA PRO A 70 20.25 2.30 -6.80
C PRO A 70 20.06 1.33 -5.64
N LEU A 71 20.96 1.38 -4.64
CA LEU A 71 20.96 0.45 -3.50
C LEU A 71 19.62 0.38 -2.76
N GLU A 72 18.96 1.53 -2.62
CA GLU A 72 17.62 1.61 -2.00
C GLU A 72 16.58 0.79 -2.77
N ILE A 73 16.64 0.81 -4.10
CA ILE A 73 15.74 0.04 -4.94
C ILE A 73 16.10 -1.43 -4.85
N GLN A 74 17.39 -1.80 -4.85
CA GLN A 74 17.80 -3.19 -4.64
C GLN A 74 17.30 -3.74 -3.31
N ALA A 75 17.42 -2.96 -2.23
CA ALA A 75 16.91 -3.33 -0.91
C ALA A 75 15.38 -3.51 -0.91
N LYS A 76 14.64 -2.68 -1.66
CA LYS A 76 13.20 -2.86 -1.86
C LYS A 76 12.86 -4.09 -2.69
N LEU A 77 13.59 -4.40 -3.75
CA LEU A 77 13.34 -5.60 -4.56
C LEU A 77 13.43 -6.89 -3.74
N LYS A 78 14.32 -6.94 -2.74
CA LYS A 78 14.40 -8.07 -1.80
C LYS A 78 13.10 -8.30 -1.00
N GLN A 79 12.21 -7.32 -0.92
CA GLN A 79 10.90 -7.44 -0.27
C GLN A 79 9.82 -8.02 -1.22
N TYR A 80 10.11 -8.13 -2.52
CA TYR A 80 9.19 -8.59 -3.56
C TYR A 80 9.80 -9.77 -4.34
N PRO A 81 10.00 -10.94 -3.71
CA PRO A 81 10.57 -12.09 -4.40
C PRO A 81 9.66 -12.55 -5.55
N PHE A 82 10.28 -13.05 -6.63
CA PHE A 82 9.56 -13.63 -7.78
C PHE A 82 9.05 -15.03 -7.46
N THR A 83 9.76 -15.74 -6.58
CA THR A 83 9.31 -17.02 -6.04
C THR A 83 8.58 -16.77 -4.72
N PRO A 84 7.24 -16.88 -4.67
CA PRO A 84 6.52 -16.75 -3.41
C PRO A 84 6.96 -17.86 -2.44
N PRO A 85 7.11 -17.57 -1.14
CA PRO A 85 7.43 -18.58 -0.14
C PRO A 85 6.36 -19.69 -0.17
N SER A 86 6.77 -20.94 0.07
CA SER A 86 5.87 -22.07 -0.04
C SER A 86 4.69 -21.93 0.93
N ILE A 87 3.53 -22.53 0.59
CA ILE A 87 2.37 -22.55 1.49
C ILE A 87 2.73 -23.22 2.84
N GLN A 88 3.69 -24.15 2.84
CA GLN A 88 4.20 -24.77 4.06
C GLN A 88 4.98 -23.78 4.93
N ASP A 89 5.74 -22.85 4.34
CA ASP A 89 6.37 -21.74 5.07
C ASP A 89 5.35 -20.73 5.59
N MET A 90 4.27 -20.50 4.83
CA MET A 90 3.15 -19.63 5.21
C MET A 90 2.21 -20.25 6.26
N SER A 91 2.30 -21.56 6.51
CA SER A 91 1.33 -22.31 7.33
C SER A 91 1.49 -22.11 8.85
N LYS A 92 2.46 -21.32 9.31
CA LYS A 92 2.62 -21.02 10.73
C LYS A 92 1.90 -19.77 11.22
N THR A 93 1.13 -19.06 10.39
CA THR A 93 0.48 -17.82 10.84
C THR A 93 -0.88 -17.57 10.19
N ARG A 94 -1.83 -18.51 10.34
CA ARG A 94 -3.23 -18.09 10.48
C ARG A 94 -3.44 -17.60 11.92
N CYS A 95 -2.77 -16.51 12.26
CA CYS A 95 -3.19 -15.72 13.41
C CYS A 95 -4.47 -14.95 13.02
N PRO A 96 -5.30 -14.53 14.00
CA PRO A 96 -6.23 -13.41 13.79
C PRO A 96 -5.48 -12.30 13.05
N PRO A 97 -6.11 -11.49 12.17
CA PRO A 97 -5.40 -10.50 11.37
C PRO A 97 -4.46 -9.73 12.27
N ASP A 98 -3.15 -10.02 12.15
CA ASP A 98 -2.17 -9.38 12.99
C ASP A 98 -2.15 -7.89 12.64
N SER A 99 -1.59 -7.06 13.51
CA SER A 99 -1.54 -5.62 13.28
C SER A 99 -0.93 -5.29 11.90
N PHE A 100 -0.04 -6.13 11.37
CA PHE A 100 0.58 -5.98 10.06
C PHE A 100 -0.37 -6.24 8.89
N ALA A 101 -1.14 -7.33 8.90
CA ALA A 101 -2.14 -7.63 7.89
C ALA A 101 -3.21 -6.53 7.83
N LYS A 102 -3.59 -6.00 9.00
CA LYS A 102 -4.51 -4.86 9.11
C LYS A 102 -3.89 -3.59 8.53
N GLN A 103 -2.66 -3.23 8.90
CA GLN A 103 -1.92 -2.10 8.34
C GLN A 103 -1.81 -2.19 6.82
N GLN A 104 -1.50 -3.37 6.28
CA GLN A 104 -1.34 -3.60 4.85
C GLN A 104 -2.67 -3.51 4.10
N SER A 105 -3.78 -3.93 4.72
CA SER A 105 -5.14 -3.75 4.20
C SER A 105 -5.52 -2.26 4.14
N ILE A 106 -5.29 -1.51 5.22
CA ILE A 106 -5.56 -0.06 5.28
C ILE A 106 -4.73 0.68 4.21
N ARG A 107 -3.43 0.40 4.14
CA ARG A 107 -2.53 0.94 3.12
C ARG A 107 -3.01 0.61 1.70
N THR A 108 -3.55 -0.59 1.52
CA THR A 108 -4.12 -1.03 0.24
C THR A 108 -5.34 -0.22 -0.15
N LYS A 109 -6.29 -0.06 0.76
CA LYS A 109 -7.52 0.71 0.52
C LYS A 109 -7.22 2.18 0.23
N LEU A 110 -6.34 2.80 1.02
CA LEU A 110 -5.89 4.18 0.80
C LEU A 110 -5.31 4.38 -0.61
N ARG A 111 -4.51 3.43 -1.09
CA ARG A 111 -3.88 3.49 -2.42
C ARG A 111 -4.81 3.24 -3.59
N SER A 112 -5.95 2.63 -3.33
CA SER A 112 -6.97 2.33 -4.33
C SER A 112 -8.16 3.28 -4.24
N ASP A 113 -8.04 4.34 -3.43
CA ASP A 113 -9.13 5.25 -3.03
C ASP A 113 -10.42 4.54 -2.59
N MET A 114 -10.27 3.38 -1.96
CA MET A 114 -11.38 2.65 -1.37
C MET A 114 -11.76 3.25 -0.03
N SER A 115 -13.03 3.11 0.34
CA SER A 115 -13.51 3.45 1.67
C SER A 115 -12.86 2.55 2.74
N LEU A 116 -12.49 3.17 3.86
CA LEU A 116 -12.02 2.46 5.06
C LEU A 116 -13.22 2.01 5.88
N SER A 117 -13.15 0.81 6.47
CA SER A 117 -14.23 0.33 7.34
C SER A 117 -14.10 0.90 8.76
N ASP A 118 -15.15 0.80 9.57
CA ASP A 118 -15.11 1.25 10.97
C ASP A 118 -13.98 0.60 11.78
N SER A 119 -13.70 -0.67 11.50
CA SER A 119 -12.57 -1.39 12.09
C SER A 119 -11.20 -0.83 11.65
N ASP A 120 -11.08 -0.33 10.41
CA ASP A 120 -9.87 0.35 9.93
C ASP A 120 -9.69 1.70 10.63
N ILE A 121 -10.79 2.45 10.77
CA ILE A 121 -10.81 3.76 11.45
C ILE A 121 -10.46 3.58 12.94
N ALA A 122 -11.05 2.59 13.61
CA ALA A 122 -10.74 2.25 14.99
C ALA A 122 -9.26 1.88 15.15
N CYS A 123 -8.70 1.12 14.21
CA CYS A 123 -7.28 0.77 14.20
C CYS A 123 -6.40 2.02 14.11
N LEU A 124 -6.70 2.93 13.17
CA LEU A 124 -5.97 4.19 13.03
C LEU A 124 -6.09 5.06 14.28
N ARG A 125 -7.23 5.07 14.96
CA ARG A 125 -7.46 5.90 16.16
C ARG A 125 -6.77 5.34 17.41
N GLN A 126 -6.91 4.05 17.65
CA GLN A 126 -6.55 3.43 18.93
C GLN A 126 -5.07 3.08 19.02
N TYR A 127 -4.42 2.79 17.90
CA TYR A 127 -3.08 2.23 17.89
C TYR A 127 -2.06 3.18 17.23
N LEU A 128 -1.34 3.93 18.06
CA LEU A 128 -0.37 4.94 17.60
C LEU A 128 0.78 4.33 16.80
N LYS A 129 1.28 3.16 17.20
CA LYS A 129 2.40 2.48 16.52
C LYS A 129 2.01 2.04 15.11
N GLU A 130 0.81 1.51 14.96
CA GLU A 130 0.21 1.07 13.71
C GLU A 130 -0.02 2.26 12.78
N ARG A 131 -0.57 3.36 13.32
CA ARG A 131 -0.73 4.61 12.59
C ARG A 131 0.61 5.14 12.09
N GLN A 132 1.62 5.17 12.96
CA GLN A 132 2.95 5.66 12.60
C GLN A 132 3.59 4.79 11.53
N TRP A 133 3.50 3.46 11.66
CA TRP A 133 3.99 2.54 10.63
C TRP A 133 3.33 2.82 9.27
N ILE A 134 2.01 3.03 9.23
CA ILE A 134 1.32 3.34 7.98
C ILE A 134 1.85 4.66 7.41
N LYS A 135 2.03 5.70 8.23
CA LYS A 135 2.61 6.99 7.79
C LYS A 135 4.02 6.83 7.21
N ASP A 136 4.87 6.03 7.84
CA ASP A 136 6.25 5.80 7.40
C ASP A 136 6.33 5.02 6.08
N HIS A 137 5.28 4.22 5.78
CA HIS A 137 5.26 3.31 4.63
C HIS A 137 4.30 3.77 3.52
N ILE A 138 3.61 4.89 3.67
CA ILE A 138 2.68 5.43 2.67
C ILE A 138 3.16 6.79 2.13
N GLU A 139 2.74 7.12 0.92
CA GLU A 139 3.08 8.40 0.30
C GLU A 139 2.48 9.57 1.08
N SER A 140 3.24 10.66 1.24
CA SER A 140 2.90 11.81 2.10
C SER A 140 1.51 12.41 1.84
N ARG A 141 1.03 12.37 0.59
CA ARG A 141 -0.32 12.82 0.21
C ARG A 141 -1.46 12.13 0.97
N PHE A 142 -1.23 10.92 1.49
CA PHE A 142 -2.23 10.18 2.26
C PHE A 142 -2.16 10.49 3.76
N CYS A 143 -1.08 11.13 4.25
CA CYS A 143 -0.90 11.44 5.66
C CYS A 143 -2.01 12.36 6.18
N SER A 144 -2.41 13.38 5.41
CA SER A 144 -3.49 14.29 5.82
C SER A 144 -4.84 13.58 5.99
N LYS A 145 -5.14 12.58 5.15
CA LYS A 145 -6.36 11.74 5.28
C LYS A 145 -6.29 10.89 6.56
N ILE A 146 -5.13 10.31 6.87
CA ILE A 146 -4.91 9.54 8.10
C ILE A 146 -5.08 10.44 9.34
N GLU A 147 -4.52 11.64 9.31
CA GLU A 147 -4.60 12.61 10.42
C GLU A 147 -6.03 13.12 10.62
N SER A 148 -6.74 13.44 9.54
CA SER A 148 -8.16 13.79 9.60
C SER A 148 -8.99 12.70 10.29
N ILE A 149 -8.80 11.43 9.90
CA ILE A 149 -9.51 10.28 10.50
C ILE A 149 -9.17 10.11 11.99
N ALA A 150 -7.90 10.32 12.34
CA ALA A 150 -7.43 10.24 13.71
C ALA A 150 -8.03 11.33 14.61
N ASN A 151 -8.20 12.55 14.08
CA ASN A 151 -8.58 13.73 14.85
C ASN A 151 -10.09 14.02 14.86
N TYR A 152 -10.88 13.38 13.99
CA TYR A 152 -12.33 13.63 13.80
C TYR A 152 -13.21 13.51 15.08
N ASN A 153 -12.68 13.02 16.21
CA ASN A 153 -13.40 12.86 17.46
C ASN A 153 -13.06 13.89 18.56
N MET A 154 -12.13 14.83 18.35
CA MET A 154 -11.91 15.89 19.35
C MET A 154 -12.94 17.03 19.21
N ASP A 155 -13.39 17.36 18.00
CA ASP A 155 -14.27 18.54 17.81
C ASP A 155 -15.77 18.24 18.02
N ASN A 156 -16.20 16.97 17.96
CA ASN A 156 -17.62 16.60 18.08
C ASN A 156 -18.07 16.18 19.48
N LYS A 157 -17.14 16.04 20.44
CA LYS A 157 -17.50 15.83 21.85
C LYS A 157 -17.87 17.15 22.52
N ASP A 158 -17.13 18.22 22.24
CA ASP A 158 -17.39 19.54 22.82
C ASP A 158 -18.74 20.13 22.39
N LEU A 159 -19.17 19.91 21.14
CA LEU A 159 -20.47 20.38 20.65
C LEU A 159 -21.66 19.62 21.25
N ARG A 160 -21.50 18.34 21.60
CA ARG A 160 -22.57 17.56 22.26
C ARG A 160 -22.67 17.88 23.76
N GLU A 161 -21.54 18.09 24.43
CA GLU A 161 -21.54 18.46 25.85
C GLU A 161 -22.04 19.89 26.10
N GLN A 162 -21.79 20.83 25.18
CA GLN A 162 -22.38 22.18 25.25
C GLN A 162 -23.90 22.19 25.00
N HIS A 163 -24.41 21.34 24.11
CA HIS A 163 -25.85 21.26 23.84
C HIS A 163 -26.63 20.61 25.01
N ASP A 164 -26.05 19.61 25.68
CA ASP A 164 -26.66 18.98 26.86
C ASP A 164 -26.58 19.86 28.14
N ALA A 165 -25.53 20.67 28.28
CA ALA A 165 -25.43 21.64 29.38
C ALA A 165 -26.46 22.77 29.26
N THR A 166 -26.72 23.25 28.05
CA THR A 166 -27.68 24.34 27.79
C THR A 166 -29.13 23.88 28.02
N MET A 167 -29.44 22.60 27.80
CA MET A 167 -30.78 22.04 28.04
C MET A 167 -31.06 21.72 29.51
N ARG A 168 -30.04 21.60 30.38
CA ARG A 168 -30.23 21.39 31.82
C ARG A 168 -30.49 22.67 32.61
N ASP A 169 -29.98 23.80 32.15
CA ASP A 169 -30.12 25.07 32.89
C ASP A 169 -31.45 25.80 32.61
N GLY A 170 -32.07 25.54 31.44
CA GLY A 170 -33.38 26.08 31.10
C GLY A 170 -34.57 25.48 31.86
N SER A 171 -34.37 24.39 32.61
CA SER A 171 -35.44 23.67 33.32
C SER A 171 -35.62 24.08 34.80
N LYS A 172 -34.88 25.10 35.29
CA LYS A 172 -34.93 25.54 36.70
C LYS A 172 -35.62 26.87 36.99
N SER A 173 -36.26 27.50 36.00
CA SER A 173 -37.03 28.73 36.21
C SER A 173 -38.49 28.55 35.77
N MET A 174 -39.21 27.66 36.46
CA MET A 174 -40.67 27.71 36.59
C MET A 174 -41.07 26.65 37.63
N LEU A 175 -41.04 27.04 38.90
CA LEU A 175 -41.93 26.63 39.98
C LEU A 175 -41.53 27.37 41.27
#